data_AF-A0A961WSL2-F1
#
_entry.id   AF-A0A961WSL2-F1
#
_cell.length_a   1.000
_cell.length_b   1.000
_cell.length_c   1.000
_cell.angle_alpha   90.00
_cell.angle_beta   90.00
_cell.angle_gamma   90.00
#
_symmetry.space_group_name_H-M   'P 1'
#
loop_
_entity.id
_entity.type
_entity.pdbx_description
1 polymer ?
#
loop_
_entity_poly.entity_id
_entity_poly.type
_entity_poly.pdbx_seq_one_letter_code
_entity_poly.pdbx_strand_id
1 'polypeptide(L)'
;MPDDNFEKECLLICEGVGDKRFFQKLFLSRGIGGDIEVKSVNENIDGQSGGRGNMGNYLKAVQENENFIENVKIIIIVSDNDEDVNASFLEVQKQLRIADLPVPENVQELVHRRNKKSVAVLMVPPGQIGNLESMCLPAAISKWGLQEELDEWVAATPASTWPLGKQAKVKIQALISAHHKRLPETGFAAHWRSDEQLCTPLNHATFNDVVSFLERVPEMLGR
;
A
#
# COMPACT_ATOMS: atom_id res chain seq x y z
N MET A 1 -8.91 -0.20 -22.86
CA MET A 1 -8.10 -0.36 -21.64
C MET A 1 -7.17 -1.53 -21.87
N PRO A 2 -5.95 -1.55 -21.32
CA PRO A 2 -5.14 -2.76 -21.36
C PRO A 2 -5.95 -3.92 -20.76
N ASP A 3 -5.65 -5.14 -21.19
CA ASP A 3 -6.30 -6.39 -20.74
C ASP A 3 -6.03 -6.61 -19.23
N ASP A 4 -6.68 -5.81 -18.40
CA ASP A 4 -6.76 -6.06 -16.98
C ASP A 4 -7.65 -7.28 -16.79
N ASN A 5 -7.00 -8.45 -16.81
CA ASN A 5 -7.64 -9.66 -16.35
C ASN A 5 -7.84 -9.53 -14.84
N PHE A 6 -9.02 -9.91 -14.36
CA PHE A 6 -9.36 -9.98 -12.94
C PHE A 6 -9.67 -11.44 -12.63
N GLU A 7 -8.71 -12.15 -12.06
CA GLU A 7 -8.78 -13.62 -11.92
C GLU A 7 -9.14 -14.08 -10.51
N LYS A 8 -9.10 -13.15 -9.54
CA LYS A 8 -9.32 -13.45 -8.12
C LYS A 8 -10.58 -12.79 -7.58
N GLU A 9 -11.13 -13.40 -6.54
CA GLU A 9 -12.33 -12.87 -5.87
C GLU A 9 -12.03 -11.67 -4.98
N CYS A 10 -10.79 -11.51 -4.53
CA CYS A 10 -10.35 -10.36 -3.76
C CYS A 10 -9.36 -9.51 -4.56
N LEU A 11 -9.65 -8.23 -4.70
CA LEU A 11 -8.79 -7.27 -5.38
C LEU A 11 -8.29 -6.23 -4.37
N LEU A 12 -6.96 -6.14 -4.20
CA LEU A 12 -6.30 -5.09 -3.45
C LEU A 12 -5.79 -4.00 -4.40
N ILE A 13 -6.23 -2.77 -4.19
CA ILE A 13 -5.87 -1.61 -5.01
C ILE A 13 -5.01 -0.66 -4.17
N CYS A 14 -3.82 -0.36 -4.68
CA CYS A 14 -2.93 0.66 -4.13
C CYS A 14 -2.84 1.88 -5.06
N GLU A 15 -2.30 2.98 -4.54
CA GLU A 15 -2.01 4.18 -5.32
C GLU A 15 -0.84 3.95 -6.29
N GLY A 16 0.29 3.45 -5.78
CA GLY A 16 1.54 3.36 -6.53
C GLY A 16 1.96 1.93 -6.89
N VAL A 17 2.81 1.84 -7.92
CA VAL A 17 3.50 0.59 -8.30
C VAL A 17 4.45 0.11 -7.18
N GLY A 18 5.00 1.03 -6.38
CA GLY A 18 5.83 0.69 -5.21
C GLY A 18 5.04 -0.10 -4.16
N ASP A 19 3.84 0.38 -3.83
CA ASP A 19 2.93 -0.26 -2.87
C ASP A 19 2.49 -1.63 -3.37
N LYS A 20 2.08 -1.72 -4.65
CA LYS A 20 1.76 -3.01 -5.28
C LYS A 20 2.88 -4.02 -5.09
N ARG A 21 4.11 -3.64 -5.40
CA ARG A 21 5.27 -4.54 -5.27
C ARG A 21 5.54 -4.91 -3.82
N PHE A 22 5.38 -3.98 -2.88
CA PHE A 22 5.46 -4.27 -1.46
C PHE A 22 4.45 -5.36 -1.06
N PHE A 23 3.16 -5.18 -1.37
CA PHE A 23 2.13 -6.15 -1.00
C PHE A 23 2.34 -7.51 -1.67
N GLN A 24 2.71 -7.53 -2.95
CA GLN A 24 3.06 -8.78 -3.65
C GLN A 24 4.22 -9.53 -2.95
N LYS A 25 5.25 -8.80 -2.51
CA LYS A 25 6.36 -9.39 -1.76
C LYS A 25 5.97 -9.79 -0.34
N LEU A 26 5.13 -9.00 0.34
CA LEU A 26 4.62 -9.32 1.67
C LEU A 26 3.82 -10.62 1.65
N PHE A 27 2.95 -10.78 0.66
CA PHE A 27 2.15 -11.98 0.43
C PHE A 27 3.02 -13.21 0.23
N LEU A 28 4.00 -13.11 -0.67
CA LEU A 28 4.95 -14.19 -0.91
C LEU A 28 5.74 -14.56 0.36
N SER A 29 6.27 -13.57 1.07
CA SER A 29 7.12 -13.78 2.26
C SER A 29 6.35 -14.36 3.44
N ARG A 30 5.08 -13.97 3.61
CA ARG A 30 4.22 -14.42 4.71
C ARG A 30 3.40 -15.66 4.37
N GLY A 31 3.39 -16.10 3.11
CA GLY A 31 2.56 -17.20 2.66
C GLY A 31 1.06 -16.88 2.71
N ILE A 32 0.69 -15.61 2.54
CA ILE A 32 -0.70 -15.13 2.54
C ILE A 32 -1.09 -14.61 1.16
N GLY A 33 -2.37 -14.25 0.98
CA GLY A 33 -2.81 -13.53 -0.22
C GLY A 33 -2.92 -14.38 -1.50
N GLY A 34 -2.97 -15.71 -1.39
CA GLY A 34 -3.17 -16.61 -2.54
C GLY A 34 -4.48 -16.35 -3.31
N ASP A 35 -5.45 -15.74 -2.63
CA ASP A 35 -6.76 -15.35 -3.18
C ASP A 35 -6.90 -13.84 -3.42
N ILE A 36 -5.82 -13.07 -3.25
CA ILE A 36 -5.81 -11.62 -3.41
C ILE A 36 -4.98 -11.24 -4.63
N GLU A 37 -5.63 -10.63 -5.61
CA GLU A 37 -4.95 -9.96 -6.72
C GLU A 37 -4.57 -8.53 -6.32
N VAL A 38 -3.37 -8.08 -6.65
CA VAL A 38 -2.90 -6.70 -6.35
C VAL A 38 -2.75 -5.89 -7.63
N LYS A 39 -3.46 -4.75 -7.69
CA LYS A 39 -3.34 -3.76 -8.78
C LYS A 39 -3.00 -2.38 -8.22
N SER A 40 -2.46 -1.52 -9.08
CA SER A 40 -2.20 -0.11 -8.76
C SER A 40 -2.90 0.82 -9.75
N VAL A 41 -3.36 1.98 -9.29
CA VAL A 41 -4.05 2.97 -10.15
C VAL A 41 -3.14 3.48 -11.28
N ASN A 42 -1.82 3.52 -11.05
CA ASN A 42 -0.83 4.10 -11.94
C ASN A 42 -0.06 3.09 -12.81
N GLU A 43 -0.59 1.88 -13.00
CA GLU A 43 0.16 0.78 -13.62
C GLU A 43 0.57 1.02 -15.09
N ASN A 44 -0.11 1.95 -15.78
CA ASN A 44 0.06 2.21 -17.21
C ASN A 44 0.47 3.65 -17.55
N ILE A 45 0.83 4.46 -16.53
CA ILE A 45 1.26 5.84 -16.76
C ILE A 45 2.72 5.94 -16.30
N ASP A 46 3.64 5.61 -17.21
CA ASP A 46 5.06 5.83 -16.99
C ASP A 46 5.30 7.31 -16.62
N GLY A 47 5.73 7.55 -15.38
CA GLY A 47 6.22 8.85 -14.93
C GLY A 47 5.19 9.84 -14.38
N GLN A 48 3.91 9.47 -14.19
CA GLN A 48 2.99 10.33 -13.43
C GLN A 48 2.71 9.78 -12.03
N SER A 49 3.04 10.58 -11.03
CA SER A 49 2.61 10.42 -9.65
C SER A 49 1.10 10.69 -9.56
N GLY A 50 0.28 9.73 -9.99
CA GLY A 50 -1.17 9.86 -9.89
C GLY A 50 -1.57 9.77 -8.43
N GLY A 51 -1.82 10.92 -7.83
CA GLY A 51 -2.29 11.04 -6.45
C GLY A 51 -3.63 10.30 -6.23
N ARG A 52 -4.01 10.14 -4.96
CA ARG A 52 -5.32 9.63 -4.50
C ARG A 52 -6.54 10.12 -5.30
N GLY A 53 -6.47 11.31 -5.89
CA GLY A 53 -7.55 11.94 -6.65
C GLY A 53 -8.03 11.18 -7.90
N ASN A 54 -7.25 10.25 -8.45
CA ASN A 54 -7.64 9.47 -9.63
C ASN A 54 -8.29 8.12 -9.31
N MET A 55 -8.27 7.70 -8.05
CA MET A 55 -8.73 6.37 -7.65
C MET A 55 -10.22 6.15 -7.94
N GLY A 56 -11.08 7.15 -7.69
CA GLY A 56 -12.51 7.04 -7.95
C GLY A 56 -12.83 6.85 -9.43
N ASN A 57 -12.11 7.55 -10.31
CA ASN A 57 -12.27 7.41 -11.76
C ASN A 57 -11.77 6.04 -12.24
N TYR A 58 -10.63 5.58 -11.71
CA TYR A 58 -10.12 4.23 -11.99
C TYR A 58 -11.10 3.14 -11.56
N LEU A 59 -11.64 3.22 -10.35
CA LEU A 59 -12.63 2.28 -9.82
C LEU A 59 -13.93 2.29 -10.64
N LYS A 60 -14.34 3.46 -11.14
CA LYS A 60 -15.50 3.57 -12.03
C LYS A 60 -15.25 2.87 -13.37
N ALA A 61 -14.08 3.09 -13.96
CA ALA A 61 -13.65 2.46 -15.20
C ALA A 61 -13.54 0.93 -15.06
N VAL A 62 -12.95 0.43 -13.97
CA VAL A 62 -12.80 -1.00 -13.71
C VAL A 62 -14.14 -1.70 -13.48
N GLN A 63 -15.13 -1.02 -12.90
CA GLN A 63 -16.48 -1.59 -12.72
C GLN A 63 -17.20 -1.90 -14.04
N GLU A 64 -16.72 -1.40 -15.18
CA GLU A 64 -17.26 -1.69 -16.51
C GLU A 64 -16.57 -2.91 -17.18
N ASN A 65 -15.53 -3.47 -16.57
CA ASN A 65 -14.82 -4.65 -17.07
C ASN A 65 -15.60 -5.95 -16.74
N GLU A 66 -15.83 -6.78 -17.76
CA GLU A 66 -16.61 -8.04 -17.62
C GLU A 66 -15.98 -9.00 -16.60
N ASN A 67 -14.66 -9.23 -16.66
CA ASN A 67 -13.96 -10.12 -15.73
C ASN A 67 -14.02 -9.58 -14.29
N PHE A 68 -13.99 -8.26 -14.10
CA PHE A 68 -14.19 -7.65 -12.79
C PHE A 68 -15.61 -7.89 -12.26
N ILE A 69 -16.62 -7.70 -13.12
CA ILE A 69 -18.02 -7.93 -12.78
C ILE A 69 -18.26 -9.39 -12.41
N GLU A 70 -17.65 -10.33 -13.12
CA GLU A 70 -17.84 -11.76 -12.91
C GLU A 70 -17.07 -12.28 -11.68
N ASN A 71 -15.78 -11.94 -11.55
CA ASN A 71 -14.89 -12.62 -10.62
C ASN A 71 -14.71 -11.89 -9.29
N VAL A 72 -14.52 -10.57 -9.30
CA VAL A 72 -14.18 -9.83 -8.08
C VAL A 72 -15.39 -9.75 -7.16
N LYS A 73 -15.25 -10.05 -5.88
CA LYS A 73 -16.30 -9.94 -4.85
C LYS A 73 -15.96 -8.90 -3.80
N ILE A 74 -14.68 -8.75 -3.46
CA ILE A 74 -14.19 -7.75 -2.51
C ILE A 74 -13.16 -6.84 -3.17
N ILE A 75 -13.25 -5.56 -2.85
CA ILE A 75 -12.23 -4.56 -3.13
C ILE A 75 -11.61 -4.12 -1.80
N ILE A 76 -10.30 -4.27 -1.66
CA ILE A 76 -9.51 -3.70 -0.56
C ILE A 76 -8.81 -2.46 -1.11
N ILE A 77 -9.13 -1.30 -0.56
CA ILE A 77 -8.41 -0.05 -0.88
C ILE A 77 -7.29 0.15 0.12
N VAL A 78 -6.07 0.35 -0.37
CA VAL A 78 -4.94 0.76 0.47
C VAL A 78 -4.63 2.24 0.24
N SER A 79 -4.49 2.98 1.33
CA SER A 79 -4.06 4.39 1.29
C SER A 79 -3.12 4.70 2.43
N ASP A 80 -2.13 5.55 2.16
CA ASP A 80 -1.32 6.18 3.21
C ASP A 80 -2.19 7.06 4.14
N ASN A 81 -1.70 7.34 5.35
CA ASN A 81 -2.30 8.29 6.30
C ASN A 81 -1.74 9.71 6.18
N ASP A 82 -0.61 9.88 5.49
CA ASP A 82 0.15 11.13 5.36
C ASP A 82 0.31 11.87 6.70
N GLU A 83 -0.23 13.09 6.81
CA GLU A 83 -0.11 13.99 7.95
C GLU A 83 -1.36 13.98 8.84
N ASP A 84 -2.49 13.50 8.32
CA ASP A 84 -3.78 13.44 9.01
C ASP A 84 -4.54 12.17 8.59
N VAL A 85 -4.66 11.23 9.53
CA VAL A 85 -5.33 9.94 9.36
C VAL A 85 -6.80 10.12 8.95
N ASN A 86 -7.50 11.06 9.59
CA ASN A 86 -8.92 11.28 9.36
C ASN A 86 -9.14 11.94 8.00
N ALA A 87 -8.36 12.97 7.67
CA ALA A 87 -8.45 13.63 6.36
C ALA A 87 -8.13 12.65 5.22
N SER A 88 -7.11 11.81 5.40
CA SER A 88 -6.74 10.77 4.43
C SER A 88 -7.86 9.75 4.23
N PHE A 89 -8.47 9.26 5.31
CA PHE A 89 -9.60 8.34 5.22
C PHE A 89 -10.84 8.98 4.59
N LEU A 90 -11.15 10.23 4.92
CA LEU A 90 -12.24 10.99 4.30
C LEU A 90 -12.06 11.14 2.78
N GLU A 91 -10.82 11.35 2.31
CA GLU A 91 -10.54 11.39 0.88
C GLU A 91 -10.77 10.01 0.22
N VAL A 92 -10.35 8.91 0.85
CA VAL A 92 -10.68 7.56 0.36
C VAL A 92 -12.19 7.35 0.26
N GLN A 93 -12.94 7.72 1.30
CA GLN A 93 -14.41 7.64 1.27
C GLN A 93 -15.00 8.46 0.11
N LYS A 94 -14.46 9.65 -0.17
CA LYS A 94 -14.88 10.48 -1.30
C LYS A 94 -14.60 9.79 -2.65
N GLN A 95 -13.45 9.15 -2.81
CA GLN A 95 -13.13 8.37 -4.02
C GLN A 95 -14.08 7.18 -4.20
N LEU A 96 -14.46 6.49 -3.12
CA LEU A 96 -15.47 5.43 -3.16
C LEU A 96 -16.86 5.94 -3.57
N ARG A 97 -17.26 7.13 -3.08
CA ARG A 97 -18.51 7.79 -3.50
C ARG A 97 -18.52 8.13 -4.99
N ILE A 98 -17.39 8.64 -5.51
CA ILE A 98 -17.24 8.94 -6.96
C ILE A 98 -17.44 7.67 -7.80
N ALA A 99 -16.95 6.53 -7.32
CA ALA A 99 -17.08 5.24 -7.98
C ALA A 99 -18.45 4.55 -7.76
N ASP A 100 -19.37 5.13 -7.00
CA ASP A 100 -20.63 4.49 -6.57
C ASP A 100 -20.42 3.08 -5.96
N LEU A 101 -19.43 2.99 -5.07
CA LEU A 101 -19.13 1.82 -4.26
C LEU A 101 -19.58 2.01 -2.79
N PRO A 102 -19.75 0.91 -2.02
CA PRO A 102 -19.95 1.01 -0.58
C PRO A 102 -18.83 1.80 0.10
N VAL A 103 -19.20 2.58 1.12
CA VAL A 103 -18.29 3.48 1.84
C VAL A 103 -18.23 3.04 3.31
N PRO A 104 -17.12 2.49 3.78
CA PRO A 104 -16.94 2.15 5.20
C PRO A 104 -17.01 3.38 6.10
N GLU A 105 -17.67 3.25 7.25
CA GLU A 105 -17.69 4.31 8.27
C GLU A 105 -16.41 4.29 9.11
N ASN A 106 -15.79 3.10 9.25
CA ASN A 106 -14.57 2.90 10.00
C ASN A 106 -13.46 2.29 9.13
N VAL A 107 -12.21 2.53 9.52
CA VAL A 107 -11.06 1.85 8.91
C VAL A 107 -11.10 0.35 9.22
N GLN A 108 -10.63 -0.48 8.29
CA GLN A 108 -10.63 -1.94 8.40
C GLN A 108 -12.01 -2.59 8.57
N GLU A 109 -13.09 -1.85 8.35
CA GLU A 109 -14.45 -2.37 8.26
C GLU A 109 -14.73 -2.91 6.84
N LEU A 110 -15.34 -4.09 6.75
CA LEU A 110 -15.87 -4.62 5.50
C LEU A 110 -17.34 -4.20 5.38
N VAL A 111 -17.65 -3.39 4.36
CA VAL A 111 -19.02 -2.95 4.09
C VAL A 111 -19.57 -3.59 2.84
N HIS A 112 -20.80 -4.08 2.95
CA HIS A 112 -21.56 -4.69 1.87
C HIS A 112 -22.78 -3.84 1.49
N ARG A 113 -23.04 -3.68 0.20
CA ARG A 113 -24.29 -3.12 -0.34
C ARG A 113 -24.85 -4.09 -1.37
N ARG A 114 -26.16 -4.33 -1.31
CA ARG A 114 -26.85 -5.23 -2.26
C ARG A 114 -26.50 -4.85 -3.71
N ASN A 115 -26.20 -5.86 -4.52
CA ASN A 115 -25.82 -5.74 -5.95
C ASN A 115 -24.53 -4.93 -6.19
N LYS A 116 -23.66 -4.79 -5.20
CA LYS A 116 -22.34 -4.16 -5.33
C LYS A 116 -21.27 -5.03 -4.69
N LYS A 117 -20.02 -4.82 -5.13
CA LYS A 117 -18.85 -5.47 -4.53
C LYS A 117 -18.70 -5.00 -3.09
N SER A 118 -18.28 -5.90 -2.19
CA SER A 118 -17.94 -5.52 -0.82
C SER A 118 -16.65 -4.71 -0.81
N VAL A 119 -16.53 -3.74 0.10
CA VAL A 119 -15.38 -2.84 0.17
C VAL A 119 -14.81 -2.82 1.57
N ALA A 120 -13.48 -2.91 1.66
CA ALA A 120 -12.75 -2.62 2.89
C ALA A 120 -11.64 -1.61 2.61
N VAL A 121 -11.24 -0.85 3.63
CA VAL A 121 -10.18 0.15 3.53
C VAL A 121 -9.08 -0.16 4.54
N LEU A 122 -7.86 -0.31 4.05
CA LEU A 122 -6.64 -0.43 4.85
C LEU A 122 -5.85 0.88 4.78
N MET A 123 -5.79 1.57 5.90
CA MET A 123 -4.93 2.74 6.06
C MET A 123 -3.54 2.32 6.53
N VAL A 124 -2.47 2.84 5.90
CA VAL A 124 -1.08 2.50 6.23
C VAL A 124 -0.29 3.75 6.68
N PRO A 125 0.51 3.67 7.76
CA PRO A 125 0.54 2.59 8.76
C PRO A 125 -0.77 2.52 9.59
N PRO A 126 -1.22 1.34 10.05
CA PRO A 126 -2.46 1.20 10.81
C PRO A 126 -2.49 2.09 12.06
N GLY A 127 -3.53 2.93 12.17
CA GLY A 127 -3.75 3.82 13.33
C GLY A 127 -2.71 4.91 13.54
N GLN A 128 -1.81 5.13 12.58
CA GLN A 128 -0.66 6.03 12.73
C GLN A 128 -0.52 6.96 11.52
N ILE A 129 -0.04 8.18 11.80
CA ILE A 129 0.39 9.13 10.76
C ILE A 129 1.59 8.54 10.01
N GLY A 130 1.66 8.77 8.71
CA GLY A 130 2.76 8.34 7.87
C GLY A 130 2.32 7.66 6.59
N ASN A 131 3.27 6.93 6.00
CA ASN A 131 3.09 6.22 4.75
C ASN A 131 3.71 4.82 4.83
N LEU A 132 3.68 4.10 3.72
CA LEU A 132 4.32 2.80 3.60
C LEU A 132 5.82 2.82 4.01
N GLU A 133 6.58 3.86 3.68
CA GLU A 133 7.97 3.97 4.12
C GLU A 133 8.09 4.13 5.63
N SER A 134 7.22 4.93 6.27
CA SER A 134 7.15 5.01 7.73
C SER A 134 6.89 3.65 8.37
N MET A 135 6.00 2.84 7.78
CA MET A 135 5.73 1.47 8.25
C MET A 135 6.93 0.53 8.05
N CYS A 136 7.66 0.68 6.95
CA CYS A 136 8.81 -0.17 6.63
C CYS A 136 10.08 0.19 7.41
N LEU A 137 10.19 1.43 7.90
CA LEU A 137 11.42 1.95 8.50
C LEU A 137 11.89 1.15 9.74
N PRO A 138 11.01 0.77 10.71
CA PRO A 138 11.43 -0.05 11.84
C PRO A 138 12.04 -1.39 11.41
N ALA A 139 11.43 -2.04 10.41
CA ALA A 139 11.93 -3.30 9.87
C ALA A 139 13.29 -3.11 9.17
N ALA A 140 13.45 -2.04 8.39
CA ALA A 140 14.71 -1.70 7.73
C ALA A 140 15.84 -1.42 8.74
N ILE A 141 15.56 -0.61 9.75
CA ILE A 141 16.49 -0.31 10.85
C ILE A 141 16.88 -1.58 11.61
N SER A 142 15.92 -2.46 11.91
CA SER A 142 16.22 -3.72 12.63
C SER A 142 17.23 -4.60 11.89
N LYS A 143 17.28 -4.50 10.56
CA LYS A 143 18.20 -5.26 9.70
C LYS A 143 19.53 -4.57 9.49
N TRP A 144 19.53 -3.26 9.29
CA TRP A 144 20.69 -2.51 8.81
C TRP A 144 21.30 -1.56 9.83
N GLY A 145 20.65 -1.34 10.97
CA GLY A 145 21.06 -0.36 11.97
C GLY A 145 20.92 1.08 11.47
N LEU A 146 21.88 1.92 11.87
CA LEU A 146 22.01 3.33 11.47
C LEU A 146 20.90 4.29 11.95
N GLN A 147 20.10 3.91 12.95
CA GLN A 147 19.02 4.78 13.42
C GLN A 147 19.54 6.14 13.88
N GLU A 148 20.56 6.14 14.74
CA GLU A 148 21.12 7.37 15.32
C GLU A 148 21.73 8.26 14.22
N GLU A 149 22.51 7.67 13.30
CA GLU A 149 23.14 8.38 12.21
C GLU A 149 22.12 8.97 11.22
N LEU A 150 21.03 8.27 10.96
CA LEU A 150 19.94 8.77 10.12
C LEU A 150 19.17 9.90 10.80
N ASP A 151 18.94 9.80 12.10
CA ASP A 151 18.27 10.83 12.89
C ASP A 151 19.13 12.10 12.95
N GLU A 152 20.44 11.97 13.18
CA GLU A 152 21.40 13.07 13.13
C GLU A 152 21.49 13.70 11.74
N TRP A 153 21.55 12.89 10.69
CA TRP A 153 21.58 13.39 9.32
C TRP A 153 20.30 14.14 8.94
N VAL A 154 19.13 13.64 9.32
CA VAL A 154 17.86 14.37 9.11
C VAL A 154 17.86 15.69 9.90
N ALA A 155 18.31 15.68 11.15
CA ALA A 155 18.40 16.88 11.98
C ALA A 155 19.35 17.94 11.40
N ALA A 156 20.42 17.52 10.72
CA ALA A 156 21.41 18.40 10.12
C ALA A 156 21.04 18.93 8.72
N THR A 157 19.89 18.53 8.16
CA THR A 157 19.47 18.90 6.81
C THR A 157 18.11 19.63 6.80
N PRO A 158 17.68 20.23 5.68
CA PRO A 158 16.33 20.79 5.56
C PRO A 158 15.21 19.77 5.83
N ALA A 159 15.51 18.46 5.75
CA ALA A 159 14.55 17.40 6.01
C ALA A 159 14.00 17.41 7.43
N SER A 160 14.72 17.99 8.39
CA SER A 160 14.25 18.20 9.77
C SER A 160 12.90 18.92 9.89
N THR A 161 12.56 19.75 8.89
CA THR A 161 11.29 20.51 8.86
C THR A 161 10.20 19.83 8.02
N TRP A 162 10.51 18.73 7.36
CA TRP A 162 9.55 18.04 6.50
C TRP A 162 8.59 17.18 7.34
N PRO A 163 7.40 16.86 6.80
CA PRO A 163 6.50 15.90 7.43
C PRO A 163 7.17 14.55 7.70
N LEU A 164 6.76 13.87 8.78
CA LEU A 164 7.37 12.60 9.21
C LEU A 164 7.38 11.53 8.10
N GLY A 165 6.34 11.45 7.28
CA GLY A 165 6.30 10.54 6.13
C GLY A 165 7.38 10.84 5.08
N LYS A 166 7.74 12.12 4.89
CA LYS A 166 8.84 12.51 3.98
C LYS A 166 10.20 12.26 4.61
N GLN A 167 10.33 12.45 5.92
CA GLN A 167 11.54 12.05 6.66
C GLN A 167 11.76 10.54 6.57
N ALA A 168 10.72 9.72 6.73
CA ALA A 168 10.82 8.27 6.58
C ALA A 168 11.26 7.86 5.17
N LYS A 169 10.75 8.54 4.13
CA LYS A 169 11.18 8.33 2.74
C LYS A 169 12.68 8.54 2.54
N VAL A 170 13.23 9.65 3.03
CA VAL A 170 14.68 9.89 2.90
C VAL A 170 15.51 8.93 3.73
N LYS A 171 15.06 8.55 4.94
CA LYS A 171 15.77 7.57 5.78
C LYS A 171 15.81 6.19 5.12
N ILE A 172 14.68 5.71 4.58
CA ILE A 172 14.65 4.46 3.83
C ILE A 172 15.55 4.53 2.59
N GLN A 173 15.48 5.63 1.83
CA GLN A 173 16.33 5.78 0.65
C GLN A 173 17.81 5.73 1.02
N ALA A 174 18.22 6.42 2.09
CA ALA A 174 19.59 6.39 2.59
C ALA A 174 20.01 4.97 3.02
N LEU A 175 19.15 4.24 3.73
CA LEU A 175 19.41 2.84 4.10
C LEU A 175 19.61 1.93 2.88
N ILE A 176 18.72 2.03 1.89
CA ILE A 176 18.81 1.26 0.65
C ILE A 176 20.12 1.61 -0.07
N SER A 177 20.40 2.89 -0.27
CA SER A 177 21.61 3.34 -0.96
C SER A 177 22.90 2.90 -0.25
N ALA A 178 22.92 2.91 1.09
CA ALA A 178 24.09 2.50 1.88
C ALA A 178 24.36 0.98 1.83
N HIS A 179 23.32 0.15 1.73
CA HIS A 179 23.45 -1.31 1.81
C HIS A 179 23.38 -2.01 0.45
N HIS A 180 22.87 -1.34 -0.58
CA HIS A 180 22.70 -1.92 -1.91
C HIS A 180 23.92 -1.63 -2.82
N LYS A 181 25.11 -2.09 -2.42
CA LYS A 181 26.41 -1.76 -3.05
C LYS A 181 26.43 -1.83 -4.59
N ARG A 182 25.71 -2.78 -5.19
CA ARG A 182 25.68 -2.97 -6.65
C ARG A 182 24.83 -1.93 -7.36
N LEU A 183 23.74 -1.48 -6.73
CA LEU A 183 22.76 -0.56 -7.31
C LEU A 183 22.32 0.44 -6.22
N PRO A 184 23.22 1.32 -5.73
CA PRO A 184 22.90 2.26 -4.65
C PRO A 184 21.83 3.29 -5.03
N GLU A 185 21.57 3.46 -6.32
CA GLU A 185 20.50 4.30 -6.88
C GLU A 185 19.11 3.67 -6.84
N THR A 186 18.99 2.43 -6.33
CA THR A 186 17.71 1.73 -6.23
C THR A 186 16.73 2.52 -5.37
N GLY A 187 15.62 2.96 -5.97
CA GLY A 187 14.53 3.59 -5.26
C GLY A 187 13.63 2.58 -4.53
N PHE A 188 12.82 3.05 -3.58
CA PHE A 188 11.93 2.20 -2.78
C PHE A 188 11.03 1.25 -3.60
N ALA A 189 10.46 1.70 -4.72
CA ALA A 189 9.65 0.81 -5.57
C ALA A 189 10.46 -0.29 -6.25
N ALA A 190 11.72 -0.01 -6.59
CA ALA A 190 12.64 -0.98 -7.23
C ALA A 190 13.28 -1.91 -6.20
N HIS A 191 13.39 -1.48 -4.94
CA HIS A 191 13.85 -2.28 -3.79
C HIS A 191 13.18 -3.64 -3.72
N TRP A 192 11.86 -3.67 -3.95
CA TRP A 192 11.06 -4.89 -3.90
C TRP A 192 11.32 -5.86 -5.06
N ARG A 193 12.14 -5.50 -6.06
CA ARG A 193 12.59 -6.41 -7.12
C ARG A 193 13.95 -7.04 -6.83
N SER A 194 14.66 -6.54 -5.81
CA SER A 194 15.97 -7.04 -5.44
C SER A 194 15.89 -8.40 -4.75
N ASP A 195 17.07 -8.98 -4.52
CA ASP A 195 17.22 -10.17 -3.69
C ASP A 195 16.59 -9.95 -2.30
N GLU A 196 16.00 -10.98 -1.72
CA GLU A 196 15.40 -10.95 -0.39
C GLU A 196 16.41 -10.54 0.68
N GLN A 197 17.68 -10.93 0.51
CA GLN A 197 18.77 -10.50 1.40
C GLN A 197 19.00 -8.99 1.36
N LEU A 198 18.56 -8.30 0.32
CA LEU A 198 18.68 -6.86 0.16
C LEU A 198 17.38 -6.12 0.44
N CYS A 199 16.26 -6.82 0.60
CA CYS A 199 14.96 -6.22 0.91
C CYS A 199 14.79 -5.92 2.41
N THR A 200 13.84 -5.04 2.74
CA THR A 200 13.36 -4.85 4.11
C THR A 200 12.76 -6.18 4.63
N PRO A 201 13.03 -6.62 5.87
CA PRO A 201 12.58 -7.92 6.35
C PRO A 201 11.05 -7.93 6.56
N LEU A 202 10.33 -8.62 5.67
CA LEU A 202 8.86 -8.62 5.65
C LEU A 202 8.23 -9.52 6.74
N ASN A 203 9.04 -10.34 7.42
CA ASN A 203 8.65 -11.11 8.61
C ASN A 203 8.67 -10.28 9.91
N HIS A 204 9.06 -9.00 9.87
CA HIS A 204 9.13 -8.12 11.04
C HIS A 204 7.74 -7.85 11.63
N ALA A 205 7.66 -7.74 12.96
CA ALA A 205 6.38 -7.60 13.70
C ALA A 205 5.58 -6.34 13.33
N THR A 206 6.24 -5.30 12.81
CA THR A 206 5.57 -4.06 12.36
C THR A 206 4.51 -4.27 11.27
N PHE A 207 4.54 -5.41 10.56
CA PHE A 207 3.58 -5.73 9.53
C PHE A 207 2.42 -6.62 10.03
N ASN A 208 2.43 -7.06 11.29
CA ASN A 208 1.48 -8.04 11.80
C ASN A 208 0.03 -7.54 11.73
N ASP A 209 -0.24 -6.27 12.02
CA ASP A 209 -1.60 -5.72 11.96
C ASP A 209 -2.13 -5.69 10.52
N VAL A 210 -1.26 -5.35 9.56
CA VAL A 210 -1.58 -5.38 8.12
C VAL A 210 -1.85 -6.81 7.66
N VAL A 211 -0.98 -7.75 8.04
CA VAL A 211 -1.12 -9.19 7.71
C VAL A 211 -2.42 -9.74 8.30
N SER A 212 -2.68 -9.49 9.58
CA SER A 212 -3.88 -9.95 10.28
C SER A 212 -5.16 -9.38 9.68
N PHE A 213 -5.13 -8.14 9.17
CA PHE A 213 -6.25 -7.59 8.42
C PHE A 213 -6.44 -8.32 7.08
N LEU A 214 -5.39 -8.50 6.30
CA LEU A 214 -5.46 -9.08 4.96
C LEU A 214 -5.85 -10.57 4.96
N GLU A 215 -5.50 -11.31 6.02
CA GLU A 215 -5.95 -12.70 6.19
C GLU A 215 -7.45 -12.79 6.52
N ARG A 216 -7.97 -11.88 7.34
CA ARG A 216 -9.38 -11.89 7.75
C ARG A 216 -10.34 -11.50 6.63
N VAL A 217 -9.95 -10.61 5.72
CA VAL A 217 -10.86 -10.06 4.71
C VAL A 217 -11.45 -11.15 3.79
N PRO A 218 -10.68 -12.09 3.22
CA PRO A 218 -11.24 -13.20 2.47
C PRO A 218 -12.16 -14.11 3.31
N GLU A 219 -11.85 -14.33 4.59
CA GLU A 219 -12.70 -15.14 5.49
C GLU A 219 -14.07 -14.48 5.76
N MET A 220 -14.11 -13.15 5.77
CA MET A 220 -15.35 -12.38 5.95
C MET A 220 -16.34 -12.51 4.79
N LEU A 221 -15.95 -13.09 3.64
CA LEU A 221 -16.89 -13.42 2.57
C LEU A 221 -17.87 -14.53 2.94
N GLY A 222 -17.56 -15.32 3.97
CA GLY A 222 -18.33 -16.50 4.30
C GLY A 222 -18.12 -17.60 3.26
N ARG A 223 -17.64 -18.73 3.76
CA ARG A 223 -18.37 -19.97 3.47
C ARG A 223 -19.77 -19.86 4.09
#